data_AF-A0A875S2S7-F1
#
_entry.id   AF-A0A875S2S7-F1
#
_cell.length_a   1.000
_cell.length_b   1.000
_cell.length_c   1.000
_cell.angle_alpha   90.00
_cell.angle_beta   90.00
_cell.angle_gamma   90.00
#
_symmetry.space_group_name_H-M   'P 1'
#
loop_
_entity.id
_entity.type
_entity.pdbx_description
1 polymer ?
#
loop_
_entity_poly.entity_id
_entity_poly.type
_entity_poly.pdbx_seq_one_letter_code
_entity_poly.pdbx_strand_id
1 'polypeptide(L)'
;MTGPAPNSQVNDKRVGRGAGSGYGKTSGRGQKGQKARGSIPNWFEGGQTPIYKIYPKRGFYRHQKLDLNEISLARIQSFYDSGRLLLDQGEILNMKKMKDCGLITGTMKDGVTIIGTGSQNYHLDIQMEATKASKSAIKIIESQGGKFQSKFYSRYLGFRAHHSPQWFIRNRGYLPLQAKPIARRDIKFYSDADRNGYLVDSDYVKQIHFGKAKQTKHDTVATKSNLDKELEELSHSESKNCGRPGFSANRIISFKDLAL
;
A
#
# COMPACT_ATOMS: atom_id res chain seq x y z
N MET A 1 -24.78 38.56 -26.13
CA MET A 1 -23.72 38.02 -27.00
C MET A 1 -22.56 37.56 -26.12
N THR A 2 -22.51 36.28 -25.75
CA THR A 2 -21.37 35.73 -24.99
C THR A 2 -20.82 34.55 -25.77
N GLY A 3 -19.82 34.84 -26.62
CA GLY A 3 -19.04 33.79 -27.29
C GLY A 3 -18.08 33.11 -26.32
N PRO A 4 -17.48 31.97 -26.71
CA PRO A 4 -16.43 31.34 -25.92
C PRO A 4 -15.24 32.29 -25.72
N ALA A 5 -14.49 32.08 -24.64
CA ALA A 5 -13.30 32.87 -24.36
C ALA A 5 -12.32 32.82 -25.56
N PRO A 6 -11.61 33.91 -25.87
CA PRO A 6 -10.64 33.92 -26.96
C PRO A 6 -9.61 32.79 -26.76
N ASN A 7 -9.28 32.08 -27.84
CA ASN A 7 -8.41 30.89 -27.84
C ASN A 7 -8.92 29.66 -27.09
N SER A 8 -10.18 29.64 -26.62
CA SER A 8 -10.80 28.42 -26.09
C SER A 8 -11.12 27.41 -27.19
N GLN A 9 -11.31 27.85 -28.43
CA GLN A 9 -11.56 27.01 -29.59
C GLN A 9 -10.46 27.23 -30.62
N VAL A 10 -9.93 26.12 -31.16
CA VAL A 10 -8.94 26.14 -32.25
C VAL A 10 -9.63 25.62 -33.50
N ASN A 11 -9.35 26.26 -34.63
CA ASN A 11 -9.89 25.80 -35.91
C ASN A 11 -9.27 24.46 -36.30
N ASP A 12 -10.12 23.46 -36.55
CA ASP A 12 -9.67 22.15 -37.03
C ASP A 12 -8.96 22.27 -38.37
N LYS A 13 -7.84 21.56 -38.48
CA LYS A 13 -7.10 21.43 -39.73
C LYS A 13 -7.91 20.63 -40.75
N ARG A 14 -8.48 21.32 -41.74
CA ARG A 14 -9.19 20.70 -42.87
C ARG A 14 -8.21 20.38 -44.01
N VAL A 15 -7.98 19.08 -44.25
CA VAL A 15 -7.09 18.60 -45.31
C VAL A 15 -7.80 18.49 -46.66
N GLY A 16 -7.07 18.57 -47.77
CA GLY A 16 -7.63 18.42 -49.13
C GLY A 16 -8.46 19.61 -49.63
N ARG A 17 -8.29 20.80 -49.04
CA ARG A 17 -9.03 22.03 -49.39
C ARG A 17 -8.14 23.05 -50.11
N GLY A 18 -7.56 22.65 -51.25
CA GLY A 18 -6.76 23.53 -52.11
C GLY A 18 -5.32 23.78 -51.63
N ALA A 19 -4.46 24.27 -52.53
CA ALA A 19 -3.03 24.44 -52.25
C ALA A 19 -2.73 25.54 -51.22
N GLY A 20 -3.51 26.63 -51.21
CA GLY A 20 -3.34 27.75 -50.25
C GLY A 20 -3.55 27.35 -48.78
N SER A 21 -4.19 26.22 -48.50
CA SER A 21 -4.33 25.67 -47.14
C SER A 21 -3.05 25.03 -46.58
N GLY A 22 -2.00 24.83 -47.40
CA GLY A 22 -0.79 24.09 -47.04
C GLY A 22 -0.96 22.56 -46.98
N TYR A 23 -2.20 22.06 -47.04
CA TYR A 23 -2.53 20.62 -46.96
C TYR A 23 -3.36 20.13 -48.15
N GLY A 24 -3.24 20.79 -49.30
CA GLY A 24 -4.00 20.46 -50.51
C GLY A 24 -3.53 19.18 -51.20
N LYS A 25 -2.26 19.14 -51.65
CA LYS A 25 -1.77 18.12 -52.59
C LYS A 25 -1.74 16.70 -52.02
N THR A 26 -1.22 16.53 -50.80
CA THR A 26 -1.02 15.21 -50.18
C THR A 26 -1.87 15.02 -48.92
N SER A 27 -2.70 16.00 -48.55
CA SER A 27 -3.53 15.97 -47.34
C SER A 27 -2.77 15.63 -46.05
N GLY A 28 -1.47 15.92 -46.01
CA GLY A 28 -0.59 15.59 -44.87
C GLY A 28 -0.16 14.12 -44.76
N ARG A 29 -0.48 13.26 -45.75
CA ARG A 29 -0.14 11.82 -45.74
C ARG A 29 1.19 11.49 -46.43
N GLY A 30 1.84 12.47 -47.04
CA GLY A 30 3.08 12.28 -47.80
C GLY A 30 2.86 11.80 -49.23
N GLN A 31 3.91 11.27 -49.86
CA GLN A 31 3.88 10.75 -51.24
C GLN A 31 3.36 9.30 -51.27
N LYS A 32 3.69 8.53 -52.31
CA LYS A 32 3.28 7.12 -52.45
C LYS A 32 3.78 6.27 -51.27
N GLY A 33 3.01 5.25 -50.90
CA GLY A 33 3.38 4.27 -49.88
C GLY A 33 2.15 3.73 -49.13
N GLN A 34 2.36 2.73 -48.28
CA GLN A 34 1.26 2.11 -47.53
C GLN A 34 0.61 3.09 -46.55
N LYS A 35 1.36 4.00 -45.91
CA LYS A 35 0.78 5.04 -45.04
C LYS A 35 -0.06 6.07 -45.80
N ALA A 36 0.20 6.29 -47.08
CA ALA A 36 -0.62 7.18 -47.90
C ALA A 36 -1.91 6.51 -48.40
N ARG A 37 -1.86 5.21 -48.70
CA ARG A 37 -2.98 4.44 -49.29
C ARG A 37 -3.83 3.68 -48.26
N GLY A 38 -3.29 3.40 -47.08
CA GLY A 38 -3.92 2.55 -46.07
C GLY A 38 -3.43 2.85 -44.65
N SER A 39 -3.57 1.87 -43.75
CA SER A 39 -3.20 1.97 -42.34
C SER A 39 -2.24 0.84 -41.96
N ILE A 40 -1.33 1.15 -41.04
CA ILE A 40 -0.40 0.20 -40.43
C ILE A 40 -0.52 0.43 -38.92
N PRO A 41 -0.59 -0.62 -38.09
CA PRO A 41 -0.53 -0.46 -36.66
C PRO A 41 0.74 0.31 -36.25
N ASN A 42 0.60 1.32 -35.39
CA ASN A 42 1.72 2.20 -35.03
C ASN A 42 2.89 1.45 -34.36
N TRP A 43 2.64 0.29 -33.77
CA TRP A 43 3.64 -0.55 -33.09
C TRP A 43 4.28 -1.63 -34.00
N PHE A 44 3.98 -1.64 -35.31
CA PHE A 44 4.53 -2.63 -36.22
C PHE A 44 5.97 -2.27 -36.62
N GLU A 45 6.92 -3.18 -36.35
CA GLU A 45 8.36 -3.01 -36.58
C GLU A 45 8.83 -3.55 -37.95
N GLY A 46 7.96 -3.58 -38.96
CA GLY A 46 8.35 -3.93 -40.33
C GLY A 46 8.61 -5.42 -40.61
N GLY A 47 8.22 -6.31 -39.68
CA GLY A 47 8.39 -7.77 -39.81
C GLY A 47 9.38 -8.37 -38.81
N GLN A 48 10.14 -7.52 -38.10
CA GLN A 48 10.94 -7.94 -36.95
C GLN A 48 10.04 -8.46 -35.81
N THR A 49 10.57 -9.35 -34.96
CA THR A 49 9.91 -9.74 -33.71
C THR A 49 9.70 -8.51 -32.84
N PRO A 50 8.44 -8.13 -32.55
CA PRO A 50 8.16 -6.86 -31.88
C PRO A 50 8.65 -6.87 -30.42
N ILE A 51 8.93 -5.68 -29.88
CA ILE A 51 9.50 -5.51 -28.53
C ILE A 51 8.77 -6.29 -27.42
N TYR A 52 7.44 -6.39 -27.50
CA TYR A 52 6.62 -7.10 -26.51
C TYR A 52 6.74 -8.63 -26.57
N LYS A 53 7.39 -9.17 -27.61
CA LYS A 53 7.75 -10.59 -27.76
C LYS A 53 9.23 -10.86 -27.47
N ILE A 54 10.12 -9.90 -27.70
CA ILE A 54 11.57 -10.06 -27.47
C ILE A 54 11.85 -10.34 -26.00
N TYR A 55 11.24 -9.57 -25.10
CA TYR A 55 11.51 -9.68 -23.67
C TYR A 55 10.57 -10.68 -22.98
N PRO A 56 11.08 -11.53 -22.08
CA PRO A 56 10.24 -12.43 -21.31
C PRO A 56 9.34 -11.65 -20.35
N LYS A 57 8.11 -12.14 -20.16
CA LYS A 57 7.21 -11.61 -19.13
C LYS A 57 7.81 -11.95 -17.76
N ARG A 58 8.13 -10.93 -16.96
CA ARG A 58 8.69 -11.08 -15.61
C ARG A 58 7.65 -10.76 -14.54
N GLY A 59 7.70 -11.50 -13.44
CA GLY A 59 6.84 -11.29 -12.28
C GLY A 59 5.39 -11.75 -12.48
N PHE A 60 4.50 -11.26 -11.61
CA PHE A 60 3.08 -11.54 -11.63
C PHE A 60 2.29 -10.35 -11.10
N TYR A 61 1.01 -10.25 -11.46
CA TYR A 61 0.13 -9.23 -10.90
C TYR A 61 -0.40 -9.69 -9.53
N ARG A 62 -0.15 -8.91 -8.48
CA ARG A 62 -0.62 -9.22 -7.13
C ARG A 62 -2.07 -8.78 -6.94
N HIS A 63 -3.03 -9.69 -7.15
CA HIS A 63 -4.47 -9.42 -7.01
C HIS A 63 -4.91 -8.99 -5.60
N GLN A 64 -4.20 -9.43 -4.56
CA GLN A 64 -4.49 -9.09 -3.16
C GLN A 64 -3.76 -7.83 -2.67
N LYS A 65 -3.33 -6.95 -3.59
CA LYS A 65 -2.71 -5.68 -3.21
C LYS A 65 -3.79 -4.74 -2.67
N LEU A 66 -3.52 -4.17 -1.50
CA LEU A 66 -4.33 -3.10 -0.94
C LEU A 66 -3.84 -1.78 -1.55
N ASP A 67 -4.78 -1.00 -2.08
CA ASP A 67 -4.59 0.34 -2.60
C ASP A 67 -4.90 1.34 -1.48
N LEU A 68 -3.84 1.66 -0.71
CA LEU A 68 -3.92 2.53 0.47
C LEU A 68 -3.44 3.92 0.10
N ASN A 69 -4.18 4.94 0.52
CA ASN A 69 -3.76 6.32 0.31
C ASN A 69 -2.68 6.67 1.33
N GLU A 70 -1.56 7.18 0.83
CA GLU A 70 -0.40 7.54 1.66
C GLU A 70 -0.55 8.96 2.20
N ILE A 71 -0.30 9.15 3.49
CA ILE A 71 -0.36 10.45 4.16
C ILE A 71 0.92 10.64 4.96
N SER A 72 1.60 11.77 4.73
CA SER A 72 2.76 12.17 5.51
C SER A 72 2.36 12.92 6.78
N LEU A 73 3.19 12.80 7.82
CA LEU A 73 3.05 13.60 9.05
C LEU A 73 3.13 15.11 8.77
N ALA A 74 4.01 15.55 7.87
CA ALA A 74 4.07 16.96 7.46
C ALA A 74 2.75 17.48 6.87
N ARG A 75 2.01 16.65 6.13
CA ARG A 75 0.71 17.04 5.58
C ARG A 75 -0.35 17.18 6.67
N ILE A 76 -0.30 16.32 7.70
CA ILE A 76 -1.21 16.44 8.84
C ILE A 76 -0.92 17.73 9.59
N GLN A 77 0.36 18.03 9.85
CA GLN A 77 0.77 19.28 10.48
C GLN A 77 0.29 20.51 9.69
N SER A 78 0.51 20.56 8.37
CA SER A 78 0.10 21.73 7.59
C SER A 78 -1.42 21.93 7.54
N PHE A 79 -2.20 20.86 7.62
CA PHE A 79 -3.66 20.95 7.75
C PHE A 79 -4.11 21.44 9.12
N TYR A 80 -3.35 21.13 10.17
CA TYR A 80 -3.55 21.69 11.49
C TYR A 80 -3.21 23.18 11.52
N ASP A 81 -2.03 23.57 11.02
CA ASP A 81 -1.57 24.96 11.00
C ASP A 81 -2.49 25.87 10.17
N SER A 82 -3.10 25.34 9.10
CA SER A 82 -4.08 26.07 8.30
C SER A 82 -5.49 26.13 8.91
N GLY A 83 -5.70 25.55 10.08
CA GLY A 83 -7.00 25.53 10.79
C GLY A 83 -8.06 24.67 10.11
N ARG A 84 -7.69 23.83 9.14
CA ARG A 84 -8.63 22.95 8.41
C ARG A 84 -8.90 21.63 9.14
N LEU A 85 -7.97 21.23 9.99
CA LEU A 85 -8.06 20.03 10.80
C LEU A 85 -8.76 20.37 12.13
N LEU A 86 -10.09 20.31 12.11
CA LEU A 86 -10.91 20.54 13.29
C LEU A 86 -11.02 19.23 14.10
N LEU A 87 -10.27 19.13 15.19
CA LEU A 87 -10.46 18.09 16.21
C LEU A 87 -10.83 18.74 17.53
N ASP A 88 -11.87 18.20 18.15
CA ASP A 88 -12.18 18.49 19.54
C ASP A 88 -11.19 17.75 20.46
N GLN A 89 -11.06 18.23 21.70
CA GLN A 89 -10.10 17.66 22.66
C GLN A 89 -10.43 16.18 22.93
N GLY A 90 -9.48 15.30 22.61
CA GLY A 90 -9.63 13.85 22.76
C GLY A 90 -10.36 13.14 21.61
N GLU A 91 -10.76 13.87 20.55
CA GLU A 91 -11.34 13.23 19.38
C GLU A 91 -10.27 12.44 18.59
N ILE A 92 -10.66 11.29 18.05
CA ILE A 92 -9.78 10.44 17.26
C ILE A 92 -9.82 10.91 15.79
N LEU A 93 -8.63 11.15 15.23
CA LEU A 93 -8.44 11.41 13.80
C LEU A 93 -8.68 10.13 12.99
N ASN A 94 -9.97 9.87 12.71
CA ASN A 94 -10.45 8.75 11.91
C ASN A 94 -10.34 9.03 10.42
N MET A 95 -10.29 7.97 9.60
CA MET A 95 -10.25 8.09 8.13
C MET A 95 -11.47 8.84 7.53
N LYS A 96 -12.63 8.83 8.21
CA LYS A 96 -13.78 9.66 7.83
C LYS A 96 -13.46 11.14 7.97
N LYS A 97 -13.00 11.56 9.15
CA LYS A 97 -12.59 12.94 9.45
C LYS A 97 -11.49 13.42 8.50
N MET A 98 -10.52 12.56 8.20
CA MET A 98 -9.48 12.86 7.20
C MET A 98 -10.07 13.18 5.82
N LYS A 99 -11.15 12.52 5.40
CA LYS A 99 -11.82 12.87 4.14
C LYS A 99 -12.65 14.15 4.27
N ASP A 100 -13.41 14.27 5.35
CA ASP A 100 -14.31 15.41 5.57
C ASP A 100 -13.52 16.73 5.65
N CYS A 101 -12.33 16.72 6.27
CA CYS A 101 -11.41 17.88 6.31
C CYS A 101 -10.71 18.15 4.96
N GLY A 102 -10.78 17.21 4.01
CA GLY A 102 -10.05 17.27 2.74
C GLY A 102 -8.56 16.93 2.85
N LEU A 103 -8.09 16.37 3.98
CA LEU A 103 -6.72 15.88 4.15
C LEU A 103 -6.39 14.87 3.04
N ILE A 104 -7.37 14.02 2.73
CA ILE A 104 -7.32 13.07 1.63
C ILE A 104 -8.43 13.42 0.64
N THR A 105 -8.04 13.59 -0.61
CA THR A 105 -8.96 13.87 -1.72
C THR A 105 -9.17 12.61 -2.56
N GLY A 106 -10.32 12.51 -3.22
CA GLY A 106 -10.62 11.41 -4.15
C GLY A 106 -11.17 10.15 -3.49
N THR A 107 -11.03 9.03 -4.20
CA THR A 107 -11.55 7.74 -3.75
C THR A 107 -10.56 7.04 -2.82
N MET A 108 -11.03 6.68 -1.63
CA MET A 108 -10.34 5.76 -0.74
C MET A 108 -10.94 4.37 -0.94
N LYS A 109 -10.16 3.42 -1.45
CA LYS A 109 -10.66 2.05 -1.72
C LYS A 109 -10.43 1.14 -0.53
N ASP A 110 -9.17 0.96 -0.16
CA ASP A 110 -8.76 -0.02 0.84
C ASP A 110 -8.31 0.61 2.16
N GLY A 111 -8.24 1.95 2.23
CA GLY A 111 -7.93 2.70 3.45
C GLY A 111 -6.73 3.64 3.32
N VAL A 112 -6.02 3.83 4.43
CA VAL A 112 -4.98 4.87 4.58
C VAL A 112 -3.73 4.29 5.24
N THR A 113 -2.56 4.70 4.74
CA THR A 113 -1.26 4.46 5.40
C THR A 113 -0.61 5.76 5.80
N ILE A 114 -0.21 5.88 7.07
CA ILE A 114 0.55 7.03 7.58
C ILE A 114 2.06 6.76 7.41
N ILE A 115 2.77 7.76 6.91
CA ILE A 115 4.21 7.71 6.62
C ILE A 115 4.92 8.79 7.44
N GLY A 116 6.06 8.42 8.03
CA GLY A 116 6.88 9.31 8.88
C GLY A 116 7.66 10.40 8.14
N THR A 117 7.21 10.82 6.95
CA THR A 117 7.86 11.88 6.18
C THR A 117 7.53 13.25 6.79
N GLY A 118 8.55 14.07 7.02
CA GLY A 118 8.40 15.39 7.65
C GLY A 118 8.33 15.32 9.18
N SER A 119 9.06 14.38 9.78
CA SER A 119 9.07 14.11 11.22
C SER A 119 9.51 15.28 12.09
N GLN A 120 10.35 16.18 11.58
CA GLN A 120 10.94 17.27 12.36
C GLN A 120 9.94 18.34 12.77
N ASN A 121 8.89 18.53 11.96
CA ASN A 121 7.91 19.60 12.14
C ASN A 121 6.61 19.11 12.78
N TYR A 122 6.52 17.81 13.10
CA TYR A 122 5.31 17.22 13.65
C TYR A 122 5.30 17.34 15.17
N HIS A 123 4.37 18.14 15.70
CA HIS A 123 4.29 18.47 17.13
C HIS A 123 2.89 18.25 17.72
N LEU A 124 2.09 17.37 17.11
CA LEU A 124 0.69 17.17 17.48
C LEU A 124 0.53 15.96 18.40
N ASP A 125 -0.11 16.19 19.55
CA ASP A 125 -0.62 15.15 20.45
C ASP A 125 -2.05 14.78 20.04
N ILE A 126 -2.18 13.92 19.03
CA ILE A 126 -3.48 13.49 18.49
C ILE A 126 -3.57 11.97 18.52
N GLN A 127 -4.75 11.46 18.84
CA GLN A 127 -5.09 10.04 18.68
C GLN A 127 -5.48 9.77 17.22
N MET A 128 -4.76 8.89 16.55
CA MET A 128 -4.93 8.62 15.12
C MET A 128 -5.34 7.17 14.86
N GLU A 129 -6.34 7.00 13.98
CA GLU A 129 -6.80 5.68 13.54
C GLU A 129 -6.68 5.56 12.02
N ALA A 130 -5.86 4.63 11.55
CA ALA A 130 -5.68 4.34 10.12
C ALA A 130 -5.53 2.84 9.87
N THR A 131 -5.50 2.44 8.60
CA THR A 131 -5.31 1.03 8.23
C THR A 131 -3.90 0.56 8.58
N LYS A 132 -2.88 1.39 8.29
CA LYS A 132 -1.47 1.10 8.57
C LYS A 132 -0.70 2.37 8.90
N ALA A 133 0.46 2.19 9.53
CA ALA A 133 1.49 3.23 9.62
C ALA A 133 2.88 2.62 9.46
N SER A 134 3.85 3.43 9.04
CA SER A 134 5.26 3.05 9.09
C SER A 134 5.74 3.00 10.55
N LYS A 135 6.67 2.10 10.87
CA LYS A 135 7.26 2.03 12.23
C LYS A 135 7.88 3.37 12.67
N SER A 136 8.46 4.10 11.73
CA SER A 136 8.98 5.44 11.97
C SER A 136 7.88 6.42 12.38
N ALA A 137 6.74 6.41 11.68
CA ALA A 137 5.61 7.29 11.99
C ALA A 137 5.06 7.02 13.38
N ILE A 138 4.88 5.75 13.75
CA ILE A 138 4.36 5.35 15.07
C ILE A 138 5.26 5.93 16.17
N LYS A 139 6.58 5.70 16.08
CA LYS A 139 7.55 6.23 17.06
C LYS A 139 7.51 7.75 17.20
N ILE A 140 7.33 8.47 16.09
CA ILE A 140 7.27 9.94 16.10
C ILE A 140 5.96 10.42 16.73
N ILE A 141 4.83 9.79 16.39
CA ILE A 141 3.52 10.13 16.99
C ILE A 141 3.57 9.91 18.51
N GLU A 142 4.10 8.77 18.94
CA GLU A 142 4.24 8.43 20.37
C GLU A 142 5.23 9.34 21.10
N SER A 143 6.32 9.77 20.44
CA SER A 143 7.29 10.67 21.08
C SER A 143 6.71 12.08 21.32
N GLN A 144 5.70 12.49 20.57
CA GLN A 144 4.95 13.73 20.80
C GLN A 144 3.76 13.55 21.78
N GLY A 145 3.57 12.36 22.36
CA GLY A 145 2.47 12.05 23.29
C GLY A 145 1.21 11.48 22.63
N GLY A 146 1.13 11.52 21.30
CA GLY A 146 0.00 10.99 20.54
C GLY A 146 -0.12 9.46 20.61
N LYS A 147 -1.28 8.93 20.24
CA LYS A 147 -1.53 7.49 20.16
C LYS A 147 -1.95 7.09 18.76
N PHE A 148 -1.28 6.10 18.19
CA PHE A 148 -1.67 5.53 16.91
C PHE A 148 -2.29 4.15 17.10
N GLN A 149 -3.42 3.88 16.43
CA GLN A 149 -4.03 2.55 16.37
C GLN A 149 -4.23 2.12 14.91
N SER A 150 -3.72 0.93 14.57
CA SER A 150 -3.97 0.32 13.26
C SER A 150 -5.23 -0.54 13.29
N LYS A 151 -6.20 -0.22 12.42
CA LYS A 151 -7.52 -0.86 12.40
C LYS A 151 -7.88 -1.44 11.05
N PHE A 152 -8.47 -2.64 11.09
CA PHE A 152 -8.91 -3.34 9.90
C PHE A 152 -10.31 -2.88 9.47
N TYR A 153 -10.48 -2.69 8.16
CA TYR A 153 -11.78 -2.57 7.53
C TYR A 153 -11.90 -3.56 6.39
N SER A 154 -13.04 -4.23 6.29
CA SER A 154 -13.30 -5.11 5.14
C SER A 154 -13.38 -4.28 3.86
N ARG A 155 -12.86 -4.86 2.76
CA ARG A 155 -12.84 -4.23 1.46
C ARG A 155 -14.25 -3.83 1.02
N TYR A 156 -14.38 -2.62 0.49
CA TYR A 156 -15.63 -2.05 0.00
C TYR A 156 -16.71 -1.82 1.07
N LEU A 157 -17.32 -2.87 1.64
CA LEU A 157 -18.50 -2.74 2.51
C LEU A 157 -18.19 -2.04 3.83
N GLY A 158 -17.34 -2.64 4.68
CA GLY A 158 -17.01 -2.10 6.00
C GLY A 158 -16.32 -0.74 5.94
N PHE A 159 -15.39 -0.58 4.99
CA PHE A 159 -14.70 0.70 4.79
C PHE A 159 -15.65 1.81 4.34
N ARG A 160 -16.57 1.53 3.39
CA ARG A 160 -17.59 2.50 2.98
C ARG A 160 -18.57 2.83 4.11
N ALA A 161 -18.91 1.86 4.95
CA ALA A 161 -19.76 2.08 6.10
C ALA A 161 -19.11 3.04 7.12
N HIS A 162 -17.79 2.92 7.32
CA HIS A 162 -17.04 3.83 8.18
C HIS A 162 -16.94 5.24 7.61
N HIS A 163 -16.53 5.36 6.34
CA HIS A 163 -16.33 6.67 5.71
C HIS A 163 -17.67 7.37 5.39
N SER A 164 -18.68 6.64 4.91
CA SER A 164 -19.96 7.20 4.42
C SER A 164 -21.17 6.48 5.03
N PRO A 165 -21.38 6.60 6.35
CA PRO A 165 -22.49 5.92 7.03
C PRO A 165 -23.86 6.42 6.57
N GLN A 166 -23.99 7.72 6.26
CA GLN A 166 -25.26 8.34 5.87
C GLN A 166 -25.88 7.70 4.63
N TRP A 167 -25.06 7.21 3.70
CA TRP A 167 -25.55 6.51 2.51
C TRP A 167 -26.25 5.19 2.89
N PHE A 168 -25.76 4.47 3.90
CA PHE A 168 -26.37 3.22 4.36
C PHE A 168 -27.67 3.49 5.12
N ILE A 169 -27.66 4.49 6.00
CA ILE A 169 -28.85 4.91 6.75
C ILE A 169 -29.96 5.33 5.77
N ARG A 170 -29.64 6.18 4.80
CA ARG A 170 -30.61 6.68 3.81
C ARG A 170 -31.18 5.58 2.91
N ASN A 171 -30.35 4.63 2.44
CA ASN A 171 -30.79 3.67 1.43
C ASN A 171 -31.21 2.31 1.98
N ARG A 172 -30.72 1.93 3.17
CA ARG A 172 -30.99 0.62 3.79
C ARG A 172 -31.64 0.73 5.17
N GLY A 173 -31.63 1.89 5.81
CA GLY A 173 -32.18 2.09 7.15
C GLY A 173 -31.31 1.55 8.30
N TYR A 174 -30.12 0.99 8.01
CA TYR A 174 -29.21 0.47 9.03
C TYR A 174 -27.74 0.60 8.58
N LEU A 175 -26.82 0.58 9.55
CA LEU A 175 -25.38 0.56 9.30
C LEU A 175 -24.84 -0.86 9.50
N PRO A 176 -24.11 -1.46 8.53
CA PRO A 176 -23.56 -2.79 8.70
C PRO A 176 -22.44 -2.81 9.75
N LEU A 177 -22.38 -3.89 10.51
CA LEU A 177 -21.32 -4.14 11.48
C LEU A 177 -19.97 -4.34 10.77
N GLN A 178 -18.88 -3.94 11.43
CA GLN A 178 -17.53 -4.13 10.91
C GLN A 178 -17.11 -5.59 11.04
N ALA A 179 -16.62 -6.17 9.93
CA ALA A 179 -16.12 -7.53 9.92
C ALA A 179 -14.72 -7.64 10.52
N LYS A 180 -14.47 -8.73 11.23
CA LYS A 180 -13.13 -9.08 11.73
C LYS A 180 -12.24 -9.59 10.58
N PRO A 181 -10.90 -9.45 10.65
CA PRO A 181 -10.01 -9.97 9.64
C PRO A 181 -10.02 -11.49 9.66
N ILE A 182 -10.22 -12.11 8.49
CA ILE A 182 -10.27 -13.57 8.34
C ILE A 182 -8.90 -14.12 7.90
N ALA A 183 -8.19 -13.37 7.07
CA ALA A 183 -6.93 -13.84 6.52
C ALA A 183 -5.84 -13.87 7.60
N ARG A 184 -5.13 -15.00 7.74
CA ARG A 184 -4.04 -15.18 8.73
C ARG A 184 -3.02 -14.04 8.72
N ARG A 185 -2.71 -13.53 7.53
CA ARG A 185 -1.81 -12.38 7.30
C ARG A 185 -2.28 -11.10 8.00
N ASP A 186 -3.58 -10.83 7.95
CA ASP A 186 -4.17 -9.61 8.49
C ASP A 186 -4.40 -9.80 9.99
N ILE A 187 -4.86 -10.97 10.44
CA ILE A 187 -4.93 -11.33 11.86
C ILE A 187 -3.57 -11.10 12.52
N LYS A 188 -2.50 -11.69 11.95
CA LYS A 188 -1.13 -11.51 12.44
C LYS A 188 -0.75 -10.03 12.49
N PHE A 189 -1.01 -9.29 11.41
CA PHE A 189 -0.66 -7.87 11.33
C PHE A 189 -1.33 -7.03 12.42
N TYR A 190 -2.62 -7.22 12.66
CA TYR A 190 -3.39 -6.43 13.63
C TYR A 190 -3.32 -6.99 15.07
N SER A 191 -2.73 -8.17 15.28
CA SER A 191 -2.36 -8.67 16.60
C SER A 191 -0.95 -8.25 17.05
N ASP A 192 -0.11 -7.74 16.12
CA ASP A 192 1.25 -7.33 16.43
C ASP A 192 1.25 -6.01 17.25
N ALA A 193 1.82 -6.03 18.46
CA ALA A 193 1.92 -4.85 19.34
C ALA A 193 2.83 -3.75 18.76
N ASP A 194 3.94 -4.10 18.11
CA ASP A 194 4.85 -3.17 17.42
C ASP A 194 4.18 -2.26 16.37
N ARG A 195 3.00 -2.65 15.89
CA ARG A 195 2.22 -1.93 14.87
C ARG A 195 0.97 -1.26 15.45
N ASN A 196 0.84 -1.29 16.77
CA ASN A 196 -0.32 -0.84 17.53
C ASN A 196 -1.63 -1.39 16.94
N GLY A 197 -1.64 -2.69 16.67
CA GLY A 197 -2.79 -3.38 16.12
C GLY A 197 -3.98 -3.35 17.07
N TYR A 198 -5.18 -3.08 16.55
CA TYR A 198 -6.40 -3.02 17.38
C TYR A 198 -6.81 -4.37 18.00
N LEU A 199 -6.19 -5.49 17.58
CA LEU A 199 -6.52 -6.83 18.10
C LEU A 199 -5.61 -7.30 19.24
N VAL A 200 -4.59 -6.54 19.64
CA VAL A 200 -3.58 -6.95 20.64
C VAL A 200 -4.23 -7.49 21.93
N ASP A 201 -5.17 -6.75 22.51
CA ASP A 201 -5.86 -7.15 23.75
C ASP A 201 -7.21 -7.84 23.53
N SER A 202 -7.58 -8.07 22.26
CA SER A 202 -8.92 -8.54 21.92
C SER A 202 -9.12 -10.02 22.26
N ASP A 203 -10.30 -10.34 22.81
CA ASP A 203 -10.70 -11.73 23.06
C ASP A 203 -10.77 -12.55 21.77
N TYR A 204 -10.93 -11.88 20.62
CA TYR A 204 -10.90 -12.52 19.32
C TYR A 204 -9.61 -13.31 19.08
N VAL A 205 -8.44 -12.73 19.40
CA VAL A 205 -7.16 -13.42 19.20
C VAL A 205 -7.01 -14.58 20.18
N LYS A 206 -7.49 -14.41 21.43
CA LYS A 206 -7.46 -15.48 22.46
C LYS A 206 -8.29 -16.70 22.04
N GLN A 207 -9.40 -16.49 21.34
CA GLN A 207 -10.27 -17.56 20.83
C GLN A 207 -9.71 -18.32 19.63
N ILE A 208 -8.69 -17.77 18.95
CA ILE A 208 -8.07 -18.45 17.81
C ILE A 208 -7.23 -19.62 18.32
N HIS A 209 -7.82 -20.81 18.29
CA HIS A 209 -7.08 -22.04 18.50
C HIS A 209 -6.13 -22.27 17.33
N PHE A 210 -4.83 -22.06 17.54
CA PHE A 210 -3.85 -22.53 16.59
C PHE A 210 -3.89 -24.06 16.59
N GLY A 211 -4.19 -24.66 15.43
CA GLY A 211 -4.04 -26.10 15.27
C GLY A 211 -2.62 -26.48 15.67
N LYS A 212 -2.48 -27.36 16.68
CA LYS A 212 -1.18 -27.94 17.03
C LYS A 212 -0.58 -28.51 15.75
N ALA A 213 0.70 -28.22 15.50
CA ALA A 213 1.40 -28.85 14.39
C ALA A 213 1.20 -30.37 14.51
N LYS A 214 0.71 -31.00 13.43
CA LYS A 214 0.54 -32.45 13.40
C LYS A 214 1.94 -33.03 13.59
N GLN A 215 2.23 -33.63 14.74
CA GLN A 215 3.43 -34.44 14.90
C GLN A 215 3.32 -35.56 13.87
N THR A 216 4.10 -35.46 12.80
CA THR A 216 4.22 -36.53 11.82
C THR A 216 4.80 -37.74 12.55
N LYS A 217 4.18 -38.91 12.43
CA LYS A 217 4.59 -40.18 13.09
C LYS A 217 6.03 -40.65 12.79
N HIS A 218 6.81 -39.87 12.03
CA HIS A 218 8.22 -40.15 11.73
C HIS A 218 9.20 -39.55 12.74
N ASP A 219 8.73 -38.81 13.75
CA ASP A 219 9.56 -38.51 14.94
C ASP A 219 9.55 -39.73 15.89
N THR A 220 9.92 -40.91 15.38
CA THR A 220 10.51 -41.90 16.28
C THR A 220 11.80 -41.27 16.75
N VAL A 221 11.86 -40.93 18.04
CA VAL A 221 13.07 -40.46 18.69
C VAL A 221 14.13 -41.53 18.50
N ALA A 222 14.90 -41.43 17.42
CA ALA A 222 16.18 -42.11 17.33
C ALA A 222 16.95 -41.58 18.53
N THR A 223 17.34 -42.47 19.44
CA THR A 223 18.30 -42.13 20.50
C THR A 223 19.54 -41.63 19.79
N LYS A 224 19.71 -40.31 19.79
CA LYS A 224 20.85 -39.63 19.18
C LYS A 224 22.12 -40.25 19.74
N SER A 225 23.06 -40.57 18.86
CA SER A 225 24.37 -41.04 19.30
C SER A 225 25.03 -39.94 20.14
N ASN A 226 26.02 -40.29 20.97
CA ASN A 226 26.73 -39.26 21.76
C ASN A 226 27.37 -38.20 20.83
N LEU A 227 27.84 -38.61 19.65
CA LEU A 227 28.33 -37.70 18.62
C LEU A 227 27.25 -36.73 18.12
N ASP A 228 26.02 -37.21 17.90
CA ASP A 228 24.92 -36.35 17.46
C ASP A 228 24.54 -35.33 18.54
N LYS A 229 24.68 -35.69 19.83
CA LYS A 229 24.44 -34.76 20.95
C LYS A 229 25.55 -33.71 21.05
N GLU A 230 26.81 -34.12 20.89
CA GLU A 230 27.96 -33.20 20.85
C GLU A 230 27.84 -32.23 19.66
N LEU A 231 27.47 -32.73 18.49
CA LEU A 231 27.21 -31.91 17.29
C LEU A 231 26.04 -30.95 17.49
N GLU A 232 24.99 -31.36 18.21
CA GLU A 232 23.86 -30.49 18.53
C GLU A 232 24.21 -29.41 19.55
N GLU A 233 24.99 -29.72 20.59
CA GLU A 233 25.51 -28.73 21.54
C GLU A 233 26.40 -27.68 20.84
N LEU A 234 27.25 -28.13 19.91
CA LEU A 234 28.03 -27.24 19.06
C LEU A 234 27.13 -26.38 18.17
N SER A 235 26.10 -26.95 17.54
CA SER A 235 25.14 -26.21 16.70
C SER A 235 24.32 -25.19 17.50
N HIS A 236 24.00 -25.49 18.76
CA HIS A 236 23.23 -24.61 19.63
C HIS A 236 24.09 -23.43 20.13
N SER A 237 25.40 -23.63 20.27
CA SER A 237 26.34 -22.54 20.55
C SER A 237 26.44 -21.53 19.40
N GLU A 238 26.33 -22.00 18.14
CA GLU A 238 26.32 -21.15 16.93
C GLU A 238 24.96 -20.48 16.66
N SER A 239 23.86 -21.09 17.13
CA SER A 239 22.49 -20.65 16.83
C SER A 239 22.04 -19.35 17.52
N LYS A 240 22.83 -18.80 18.45
CA LYS A 240 22.52 -17.49 19.07
C LYS A 240 22.62 -16.33 18.07
N ASN A 241 23.21 -16.55 16.89
CA ASN A 241 23.36 -15.56 15.83
C ASN A 241 23.01 -16.11 14.44
N CYS A 242 21.77 -16.51 14.14
CA CYS A 242 21.31 -16.51 12.74
C CYS A 242 19.80 -16.62 12.56
N GLY A 243 19.30 -15.95 11.52
CA GLY A 243 17.92 -16.01 11.07
C GLY A 243 17.50 -17.38 10.51
N ARG A 244 16.25 -17.46 10.04
CA ARG A 244 15.53 -18.62 9.49
C ARG A 244 16.38 -19.85 9.13
N PRO A 245 15.96 -21.06 9.52
CA PRO A 245 16.67 -22.29 9.16
C PRO A 245 16.78 -22.41 7.64
N GLY A 246 18.01 -22.48 7.13
CA GLY A 246 18.32 -22.68 5.70
C GLY A 246 19.05 -21.53 4.99
N PHE A 247 19.27 -20.38 5.63
CA PHE A 247 20.16 -19.34 5.10
C PHE A 247 21.20 -19.00 6.15
N SER A 248 22.50 -19.24 5.87
CA SER A 248 23.56 -18.63 6.67
C SER A 248 23.43 -17.10 6.51
N ALA A 249 23.33 -16.37 7.63
CA ALA A 249 23.45 -14.92 7.54
C ALA A 249 24.90 -14.64 7.19
N ASN A 250 25.16 -14.27 5.94
CA ASN A 250 26.43 -13.69 5.54
C ASN A 250 26.57 -12.34 6.28
N ARG A 251 27.09 -12.39 7.51
CA ARG A 251 27.47 -11.21 8.28
C ARG A 251 28.88 -10.84 7.87
N ILE A 252 29.07 -9.59 7.46
CA ILE A 252 30.41 -9.02 7.30
C ILE A 252 31.01 -8.94 8.70
N ILE A 253 32.03 -9.74 8.97
CA ILE A 253 32.78 -9.73 10.25
C ILE A 253 33.78 -8.58 10.16
N SER A 254 33.71 -7.63 11.09
CA SER A 254 34.73 -6.56 11.17
C SER A 254 35.95 -7.06 11.96
N PHE A 255 37.15 -6.53 11.71
CA PHE A 255 38.34 -6.92 12.47
C PHE A 255 38.21 -6.72 13.99
N LYS A 256 37.33 -5.81 14.44
CA LYS A 256 37.01 -5.59 15.86
C LYS A 256 36.18 -6.71 16.48
N ASP A 257 35.45 -7.48 15.65
CA ASP A 257 34.66 -8.63 16.08
C ASP A 257 35.51 -9.92 16.17
N LEU A 258 36.74 -9.91 15.65
CA LEU A 258 37.71 -10.97 15.84
C LEU A 258 38.41 -10.74 17.19
N ALA A 259 38.03 -11.51 18.20
CA ALA A 259 38.82 -11.60 19.43
C ALA A 259 40.13 -12.35 19.13
N LEU A 260 41.16 -11.60 18.73
CA LEU A 260 42.57 -12.00 18.79
C LEU A 260 43.17 -11.51 20.11
#